data_AF-A0A959PDG5-F1
#
_entry.id   AF-A0A959PDG5-F1
#
_cell.length_a   1.000
_cell.length_b   1.000
_cell.length_c   1.000
_cell.angle_alpha   90.00
_cell.angle_beta   90.00
_cell.angle_gamma   90.00
#
_symmetry.space_group_name_H-M   'P 1'
#
loop_
_entity.id
_entity.type
_entity.pdbx_description
1 polymer ?
#
loop_
_entity_poly.entity_id
_entity_poly.type
_entity_poly.pdbx_seq_one_letter_code
_entity_poly.pdbx_strand_id
1 'polypeptide(L)'
;IDKSEELGFVEEPLAGDVCEFKTEDNDYSIFRIVDVTADSLVVLYNDYVSDRSTSLHQLNKDSCFTDLYFIISREEFEGMHADGTIYGITRD
;
A
#
# COMPACT_ATOMS: atom_id res chain seq x y z
N ILE A 1 4.29 1.16 15.84
CA ILE A 1 3.45 0.13 15.21
C ILE A 1 4.16 -1.17 15.49
N ASP A 2 3.50 -2.08 16.21
CA ASP A 2 4.11 -3.36 16.56
C ASP A 2 4.12 -4.24 15.31
N LYS A 3 5.26 -4.87 14.98
CA LYS A 3 5.42 -5.69 13.76
C LYS A 3 4.40 -6.85 13.68
N SER A 4 3.77 -7.20 14.81
CA SER A 4 2.68 -8.17 14.85
C SER A 4 1.35 -7.67 14.27
N GLU A 5 1.10 -6.36 14.25
CA GLU A 5 -0.10 -5.76 13.66
C GLU A 5 -0.02 -5.76 12.13
N GLU A 6 1.18 -5.51 11.58
CA GLU A 6 1.42 -5.45 10.13
C GLU A 6 1.17 -6.80 9.44
N LEU A 7 1.57 -7.91 10.07
CA LEU A 7 1.31 -9.26 9.57
C LEU A 7 -0.19 -9.54 9.44
N GLY A 8 -1.00 -9.09 10.41
CA GLY A 8 -2.46 -9.24 10.33
C GLY A 8 -3.08 -8.45 9.17
N PHE A 9 -2.52 -7.30 8.82
CA PHE A 9 -3.00 -6.51 7.68
C PHE A 9 -2.67 -7.15 6.33
N VAL A 10 -1.60 -7.96 6.25
CA VAL A 10 -1.25 -8.71 5.04
C VAL A 10 -2.12 -9.95 4.87
N GLU A 11 -2.35 -10.69 5.96
CA GLU A 11 -3.20 -11.88 5.93
C GLU A 11 -4.69 -11.53 5.71
N GLU A 12 -5.13 -10.41 6.29
CA GLU A 12 -6.51 -9.92 6.22
C GLU A 12 -6.56 -8.44 5.78
N PRO A 13 -6.24 -8.15 4.49
CA PRO A 13 -6.33 -6.81 3.94
C PRO A 13 -7.80 -6.37 3.88
N LEU A 14 -8.02 -5.07 4.10
CA LEU A 14 -9.34 -4.45 4.07
C LEU A 14 -9.32 -3.18 3.23
N ALA A 15 -10.48 -2.83 2.69
CA ALA A 15 -10.68 -1.51 2.10
C ALA A 15 -10.42 -0.43 3.16
N GLY A 16 -9.63 0.57 2.80
CA GLY A 16 -9.15 1.63 3.69
C GLY A 16 -7.69 1.48 4.09
N ASP A 17 -7.09 0.29 3.94
CA ASP A 17 -5.67 0.09 4.22
C ASP A 17 -4.80 0.95 3.31
N VAL A 18 -3.79 1.59 3.91
CA VAL A 18 -2.77 2.35 3.20
C VAL A 18 -1.44 1.66 3.34
N CYS A 19 -0.86 1.29 2.21
CA CYS A 19 0.40 0.57 2.13
C CYS A 19 1.50 1.51 1.66
N GLU A 20 2.60 1.54 2.41
CA GLU A 20 3.83 2.24 2.06
C GLU A 20 4.74 1.29 1.28
N PHE A 21 5.18 1.71 0.09
CA PHE A 21 5.98 0.87 -0.79
C PHE A 21 7.14 1.62 -1.44
N LYS A 22 8.17 0.87 -1.81
CA LYS A 22 9.34 1.35 -2.55
C LYS A 22 9.11 1.18 -4.06
N THR A 23 9.38 2.24 -4.83
CA THR A 23 9.27 2.20 -6.31
C THR A 23 10.55 1.64 -6.95
N GLU A 24 10.46 1.26 -8.22
CA GLU A 24 11.62 0.79 -8.99
C GLU A 24 12.74 1.84 -9.09
N ASP A 25 12.38 3.13 -9.07
CA ASP A 25 13.30 4.27 -9.14
C ASP A 25 13.99 4.59 -7.80
N ASN A 26 13.81 3.74 -6.77
CA ASN A 26 14.29 3.93 -5.39
C ASN A 26 13.64 5.09 -4.62
N ASP A 27 12.51 5.60 -5.10
CA ASP A 27 11.64 6.49 -4.33
C ASP A 27 10.63 5.68 -3.49
N TYR A 28 9.81 6.40 -2.74
CA TYR A 28 8.78 5.87 -1.86
C TYR A 28 7.43 6.45 -2.22
N SER A 29 6.38 5.65 -2.14
CA SER A 29 5.01 6.11 -2.34
C SER A 29 4.04 5.29 -1.49
N ILE A 30 2.75 5.58 -1.65
CA ILE A 30 1.67 4.85 -1.00
C ILE A 30 0.64 4.39 -2.03
N PHE A 31 -0.05 3.29 -1.74
CA PHE A 31 -1.32 2.98 -2.40
C PHE A 31 -2.38 2.68 -1.34
N ARG A 32 -3.64 2.87 -1.71
CA ARG A 32 -4.78 2.59 -0.85
C ARG A 32 -5.58 1.43 -1.41
N ILE A 33 -5.91 0.46 -0.57
CA ILE A 33 -6.86 -0.61 -0.90
C ILE A 33 -8.27 -0.03 -0.84
N VAL A 34 -9.02 -0.16 -1.92
CA VAL A 34 -10.40 0.35 -2.04
C VAL A 34 -11.45 -0.75 -2.13
N ASP A 35 -11.04 -1.97 -2.50
CA ASP A 35 -11.89 -3.17 -2.44
C ASP A 35 -11.03 -4.43 -2.33
N VAL A 36 -11.61 -5.50 -1.78
CA VAL A 36 -10.94 -6.79 -1.55
C VAL A 36 -11.84 -7.93 -2.02
N THR A 37 -11.35 -8.72 -2.96
CA THR A 37 -11.99 -9.98 -3.39
C THR A 37 -11.30 -11.18 -2.75
N ALA A 38 -11.76 -12.39 -3.07
CA ALA A 38 -11.16 -13.61 -2.54
C ALA A 38 -9.68 -13.79 -2.94
N ASP A 39 -9.30 -13.29 -4.11
CA ASP A 39 -8.01 -13.54 -4.75
C ASP A 39 -7.25 -12.27 -5.15
N SER A 40 -7.89 -11.09 -5.06
CA SER A 40 -7.34 -9.84 -5.58
C SER A 40 -7.68 -8.65 -4.68
N LEU A 41 -6.89 -7.60 -4.81
CA LEU A 41 -7.09 -6.30 -4.16
C LEU A 41 -7.27 -5.25 -5.26
N VAL A 42 -8.27 -4.40 -5.10
CA VAL A 42 -8.43 -3.21 -5.93
C VAL A 42 -7.77 -2.05 -5.20
N VAL A 43 -6.85 -1.36 -5.86
CA VAL A 43 -6.03 -0.31 -5.26
C VAL A 43 -6.03 0.97 -6.09
N LEU A 44 -5.79 2.09 -5.41
CA LEU A 44 -5.47 3.38 -6.01
C LEU A 44 -4.03 3.74 -5.67
N TYR A 45 -3.19 3.94 -6.68
CA TYR A 45 -1.83 4.46 -6.49
C TYR A 45 -1.84 5.96 -6.22
N ASN A 46 -0.85 6.43 -5.48
CA ASN A 46 -0.56 7.86 -5.39
C ASN A 46 0.11 8.34 -6.69
N ASP A 47 -0.31 9.48 -7.22
CA ASP A 47 0.31 10.13 -8.38
C ASP A 47 1.65 10.82 -8.02
N TYR A 48 2.01 10.81 -6.73
CA TYR A 48 3.24 11.42 -6.21
C TYR A 48 4.15 10.38 -5.56
N VAL A 49 5.44 10.69 -5.58
CA VAL A 49 6.49 9.93 -4.91
C VAL A 49 7.28 10.87 -3.99
N SER A 50 8.02 10.27 -3.06
CA SER A 50 8.90 10.96 -2.11
C SER A 50 10.27 10.29 -2.11
N ASP A 51 11.34 11.08 -2.04
CA ASP A 51 12.72 10.59 -1.87
C ASP A 51 12.97 10.05 -0.44
N ARG A 52 12.00 10.22 0.47
CA ARG A 52 12.08 9.85 1.89
C ARG A 52 10.85 9.09 2.35
N SER A 53 11.06 7.93 2.97
CA SER A 53 10.00 7.12 3.58
C SER A 53 9.30 7.82 4.76
N THR A 54 9.99 8.70 5.50
CA THR A 54 9.43 9.37 6.69
C THR A 54 8.39 10.45 6.38
N SER A 55 8.28 10.86 5.11
CA SER A 55 7.40 11.96 4.68
C SER A 55 6.07 11.49 4.07
N LEU A 56 5.82 10.17 4.01
CA LEU A 56 4.70 9.61 3.25
C LEU A 56 3.30 9.99 3.78
N HIS A 57 3.18 10.31 5.07
CA HIS A 57 1.94 10.84 5.64
C HIS A 57 1.40 12.09 4.92
N GLN A 58 2.26 12.85 4.23
CA GLN A 58 1.86 14.03 3.46
C GLN A 58 1.14 13.68 2.16
N LEU A 59 1.38 12.46 1.65
CA LEU A 59 0.79 11.92 0.42
C LEU A 59 -0.57 11.26 0.67
N ASN A 60 -0.91 10.92 1.92
CA ASN A 60 -2.19 10.31 2.27
C ASN A 60 -3.33 11.34 2.31
N LYS A 61 -3.63 11.91 1.14
CA LYS A 61 -4.73 12.84 0.89
C LYS A 61 -5.46 12.36 -0.35
N ASP A 62 -6.79 12.42 -0.37
CA ASP A 62 -7.58 11.93 -1.50
C ASP A 62 -7.16 12.56 -2.83
N SER A 63 -6.78 13.84 -2.83
CA SER A 63 -6.30 14.56 -4.02
C SER A 63 -4.95 14.08 -4.58
N CYS A 64 -4.23 13.25 -3.84
CA CYS A 64 -2.95 12.70 -4.26
C CYS A 64 -3.08 11.30 -4.89
N PHE A 65 -4.25 10.67 -4.76
CA PHE A 65 -4.52 9.38 -5.38
C PHE A 65 -5.08 9.58 -6.78
N THR A 66 -4.72 8.66 -7.66
CA THR A 66 -5.24 8.58 -9.01
C THR A 66 -6.72 8.20 -9.03
N ASP A 67 -7.44 8.58 -10.09
CA ASP A 67 -8.83 8.16 -10.34
C ASP A 67 -8.93 6.76 -11.01
N LEU A 68 -7.77 6.14 -11.29
CA LEU A 68 -7.67 4.83 -11.94
C LEU A 68 -7.60 3.69 -10.92
N TYR A 69 -8.46 2.69 -11.10
CA TYR A 69 -8.42 1.47 -10.30
C TYR A 69 -7.41 0.47 -10.89
N PHE A 70 -6.55 -0.05 -10.02
CA PHE A 70 -5.62 -1.11 -10.35
C PHE A 70 -6.00 -2.37 -9.59
N ILE A 71 -5.65 -3.53 -10.15
CA ILE A 71 -5.92 -4.83 -9.54
C ILE A 71 -4.57 -5.50 -9.34
N ILE A 72 -4.27 -5.85 -8.09
CA ILE A 72 -3.13 -6.69 -7.73
C ILE A 72 -3.65 -8.01 -7.18
N SER A 73 -2.98 -9.10 -7.48
CA SER A 73 -3.35 -10.39 -6.88
C SER A 73 -2.96 -10.43 -5.40
N ARG A 74 -3.67 -11.24 -4.61
CA ARG A 74 -3.31 -11.46 -3.20
C ARG A 74 -1.92 -12.07 -3.07
N GLU A 75 -1.56 -13.00 -3.95
CA GLU A 75 -0.22 -13.60 -4.00
C GLU A 75 0.86 -12.55 -4.27
N GLU A 76 0.62 -11.62 -5.19
CA GLU A 76 1.53 -10.51 -5.47
C GLU A 76 1.67 -9.58 -4.26
N PHE A 77 0.56 -9.20 -3.61
CA PHE A 77 0.59 -8.36 -2.41
C PHE A 77 1.38 -9.00 -1.26
N GLU A 78 1.14 -10.28 -1.00
CA GLU A 78 1.89 -11.06 0.00
C GLU A 78 3.38 -11.15 -0.38
N GLY A 79 3.68 -11.34 -1.67
CA GLY A 79 5.04 -11.33 -2.22
C GLY A 79 5.76 -10.00 -2.01
N MET A 80 5.10 -8.88 -2.33
CA MET A 80 5.63 -7.52 -2.15
C MET A 80 5.91 -7.20 -0.68
N HIS A 81 5.12 -7.71 0.26
CA HIS A 81 5.44 -7.57 1.67
C HIS A 81 6.61 -8.48 2.08
N ALA A 82 6.63 -9.73 1.61
CA ALA A 82 7.66 -10.70 1.95
C ALA A 82 9.06 -10.29 1.44
N ASP A 83 9.15 -9.64 0.28
CA ASP A 83 10.40 -9.15 -0.31
C ASP A 83 10.81 -7.75 0.21
N GLY A 84 9.94 -7.09 0.99
CA GLY A 84 10.17 -5.78 1.58
C GLY A 84 9.86 -4.59 0.67
N THR A 85 9.24 -4.82 -0.49
CA THR A 85 8.72 -3.75 -1.36
C THR A 85 7.65 -2.95 -0.64
N ILE A 86 6.69 -3.64 0.01
CA ILE A 86 5.77 -3.05 0.98
C ILE A 86 6.42 -3.21 2.36
N TYR A 87 6.67 -2.09 3.02
CA TYR A 87 7.40 -2.06 4.29
C TYR A 87 6.62 -1.42 5.43
N GLY A 88 5.41 -0.95 5.15
CA GLY A 88 4.51 -0.37 6.15
C GLY A 88 3.06 -0.51 5.70
N ILE A 89 2.17 -0.89 6.62
CA ILE A 89 0.73 -0.91 6.39
C ILE A 89 0.03 -0.25 7.57
N THR A 90 -0.86 0.68 7.29
CA THR A 90 -1.64 1.40 8.31
C THR A 90 -3.13 1.29 8.00
N ARG A 91 -3.92 1.07 9.06
CA ARG A 91 -5.38 1.03 9.07
C ARG A 91 -5.85 2.00 10.17
N ASP A 92 -6.68 2.98 9.80
CA ASP A 92 -7.26 3.99 10.72
C ASP A 92 -8.73 3.67 11.02
#